data_AF-A0A1V4SDA3-F1
#
_entry.id   AF-A0A1V4SDA3-F1
#
_cell.length_a   1.000
_cell.length_b   1.000
_cell.length_c   1.000
_cell.angle_alpha   90.00
_cell.angle_beta   90.00
_cell.angle_gamma   90.00
#
_symmetry.space_group_name_H-M   'P 1'
#
loop_
_entity.id
_entity.type
_entity.pdbx_description
1 polymer ?
#
loop_
_entity_poly.entity_id
_entity_poly.type
_entity_poly.pdbx_seq_one_letter_code
_entity_poly.pdbx_strand_id
1 'polypeptide(L)' 'MSGERNEIGRRYRNARKEASIGSIEKRIEKDYGLPSGSIQINRADGGNARSDKKIQNLKKEFEKK' A
#
# COMPACT_ATOMS: atom_id res chain seq x y z
N MET A 1 10.20 -26.23 -9.00
CA MET A 1 10.81 -25.21 -8.12
C MET A 1 9.70 -24.33 -7.58
N SER A 2 9.20 -24.64 -6.38
CA SER A 2 8.28 -23.80 -5.63
C SER A 2 9.06 -22.55 -5.23
N GLY A 3 8.85 -21.44 -5.95
CA GLY A 3 9.48 -20.17 -5.60
C GLY A 3 8.97 -19.73 -4.24
N GLU A 4 9.85 -19.69 -3.23
CA GLU A 4 9.59 -18.96 -1.99
C GLU A 4 9.19 -17.54 -2.37
N ARG A 5 7.96 -17.15 -2.02
CA ARG A 5 7.52 -15.77 -2.15
C ARG A 5 8.43 -14.96 -1.23
N ASN A 6 9.30 -14.17 -1.81
CA ASN A 6 10.10 -13.20 -1.06
C ASN A 6 9.11 -12.24 -0.38
N GLU A 7 8.83 -12.48 0.91
CA GLU A 7 7.84 -11.76 1.72
C GLU A 7 8.21 -10.27 1.87
N ILE A 8 9.48 -9.95 1.66
CA ILE A 8 10.02 -8.61 1.71
C ILE A 8 10.01 -8.09 0.27
N GLY A 9 8.96 -7.33 -0.07
CA GLY A 9 8.78 -6.77 -1.41
C GLY A 9 10.08 -6.17 -1.97
N ARG A 10 10.36 -6.44 -3.25
CA ARG A 10 11.64 -6.10 -3.92
C ARG A 10 12.05 -4.62 -3.87
N ARG A 11 11.14 -3.73 -3.50
CA ARG A 11 11.35 -2.28 -3.37
C ARG A 11 10.74 -1.79 -2.07
N TYR A 12 11.58 -1.29 -1.19
CA TYR A 12 11.14 -0.58 0.02
C TYR A 12 11.20 0.93 -0.21
N ARG A 13 10.12 1.62 0.11
CA ARG A 13 10.09 3.08 0.11
C ARG A 13 9.29 3.60 1.29
N ASN A 14 9.89 4.51 2.05
CA ASN A 14 9.18 5.25 3.09
C ASN A 14 8.14 6.17 2.44
N ALA A 15 6.86 5.84 2.65
CA ALA A 15 5.76 6.73 2.33
C ALA A 15 5.72 7.92 3.31
N ARG A 16 5.41 9.11 2.82
CA ARG A 16 5.20 10.28 3.69
C ARG A 16 3.98 10.03 4.58
N LYS A 17 4.08 10.39 5.87
CA LYS A 17 2.99 10.25 6.86
C LYS A 17 1.68 10.91 6.40
N GLU A 18 1.80 12.05 5.73
CA GLU A 18 0.68 12.86 5.23
C GLU A 18 0.19 12.44 3.83
N ALA A 19 0.87 11.50 3.16
CA ALA A 19 0.39 11.01 1.87
C ALA A 19 -0.96 10.29 2.04
N SER A 20 -1.86 10.51 1.08
CA SER A 20 -3.10 9.73 1.00
C SER A 20 -2.84 8.37 0.36
N ILE A 21 -3.67 7.38 0.70
CA ILE A 21 -3.62 6.03 0.14
C ILE A 21 -3.72 6.07 -1.38
N GLY A 22 -4.68 6.84 -1.92
CA GLY A 22 -4.84 6.98 -3.37
C GLY A 22 -3.62 7.59 -4.08
N SER A 23 -2.84 8.44 -3.39
CA SER A 23 -1.58 8.97 -3.95
C SER A 23 -0.50 7.89 -4.01
N ILE A 24 -0.48 6.96 -3.04
CA ILE A 24 0.45 5.82 -3.04
C ILE A 24 0.05 4.80 -4.09
N GLU A 25 -1.23 4.46 -4.20
CA GLU A 25 -1.76 3.54 -5.23
C GLU A 25 -1.37 4.02 -6.63
N LYS A 26 -1.68 5.27 -6.97
CA LYS A 26 -1.28 5.90 -8.24
C LYS A 26 0.23 5.89 -8.46
N ARG A 27 1.01 6.05 -7.38
CA ARG A 27 2.47 6.03 -7.48
C ARG A 27 2.98 4.63 -7.80
N ILE A 28 2.43 3.61 -7.17
CA ILE A 28 2.75 2.20 -7.45
C ILE A 28 2.37 1.88 -8.89
N GLU A 29 1.16 2.25 -9.33
CA GLU A 29 0.72 2.05 -10.71
C GLU A 29 1.70 2.67 -11.71
N LYS A 30 2.13 3.91 -11.47
CA LYS A 30 3.13 4.58 -12.30
C LYS A 30 4.50 3.90 -12.26
N ASP A 31 4.98 3.52 -11.07
CA ASP A 31 6.32 2.94 -10.89
C ASP A 31 6.42 1.52 -11.48
N TYR A 32 5.30 0.82 -11.65
CA TYR A 32 5.21 -0.54 -12.23
C TYR A 32 4.54 -0.59 -13.62
N GLY A 33 4.07 0.53 -14.17
CA GLY A 33 3.42 0.58 -15.48
C GLY A 33 2.06 -0.11 -15.52
N LEU A 34 1.30 -0.07 -14.42
CA LEU A 34 0.01 -0.75 -14.30
C LEU A 34 -1.15 0.16 -14.72
N PRO A 35 -2.29 -0.41 -15.15
CA PRO A 35 -3.50 0.36 -15.42
C PRO A 35 -3.98 1.13 -14.18
N SER A 36 -4.61 2.28 -14.40
CA SER A 36 -5.21 3.06 -13.30
C SER A 36 -6.31 2.25 -12.61
N GLY A 37 -6.30 2.24 -11.27
CA GLY A 37 -7.24 1.50 -10.44
C GLY A 37 -6.93 0.00 -10.30
N SER A 38 -5.76 -0.46 -10.73
CA SER A 38 -5.36 -1.88 -10.61
C SER A 38 -4.74 -2.22 -9.26
N ILE A 39 -4.37 -1.22 -8.46
CA ILE A 39 -3.80 -1.39 -7.13
C ILE A 39 -4.79 -0.95 -6.06
N GLN A 40 -4.93 -1.78 -5.03
CA GLN A 40 -5.69 -1.49 -3.82
C GLN A 40 -4.82 -1.74 -2.59
N ILE A 41 -4.78 -0.78 -1.67
CA ILE A 41 -4.18 -0.97 -0.35
C ILE A 41 -5.25 -1.42 0.63
N ASN A 42 -5.01 -2.55 1.31
CA ASN A 42 -5.90 -3.07 2.33
C ASN A 42 -5.47 -2.63 3.74
N ARG A 43 -6.46 -2.48 4.62
CA ARG A 43 -6.27 -2.33 6.06
C ARG A 43 -5.82 -3.65 6.66
N ALA A 44 -5.39 -3.59 7.92
CA ALA A 44 -4.96 -4.77 8.66
C ALA A 44 -6.06 -5.83 8.78
N ASP A 45 -7.34 -5.45 8.75
CA ASP A 45 -8.50 -6.36 8.75
C ASP A 45 -8.79 -7.01 7.38
N GLY A 46 -8.01 -6.71 6.34
CA GLY A 46 -8.20 -7.19 4.98
C GLY A 46 -9.20 -6.36 4.16
N GLY A 47 -9.91 -5.41 4.79
CA GLY A 47 -10.84 -4.52 4.10
C GLY A 47 -10.11 -3.42 3.31
N ASN A 48 -10.73 -2.94 2.24
CA ASN A 48 -10.20 -1.84 1.44
C ASN A 48 -9.93 -0.60 2.32
N ALA A 49 -8.73 -0.02 2.20
CA ALA A 49 -8.41 1.22 2.86
C ALA A 49 -8.86 2.39 1.96
N ARG A 50 -9.77 3.23 2.48
CA ARG A 50 -10.29 4.37 1.72
C ARG A 50 -9.17 5.25 1.15
N SER A 51 -9.27 5.61 -0.13
CA SER A 51 -8.23 6.34 -0.86
C SER A 51 -7.90 7.74 -0.30
N ASP A 52 -8.82 8.37 0.42
CA ASP A 52 -8.64 9.67 1.09
C ASP A 52 -7.88 9.56 2.43
N LYS A 53 -7.77 8.36 2.98
CA LYS A 53 -7.11 8.13 4.27
C LYS A 53 -5.61 8.37 4.18
N LYS A 54 -5.03 8.93 5.24
CA LYS A 54 -3.60 9.17 5.35
C LYS A 54 -2.84 7.91 5.78
N ILE A 55 -1.63 7.74 5.27
CA ILE A 55 -0.73 6.63 5.62
C ILE A 55 -0.46 6.56 7.13
N GLN A 56 -0.33 7.70 7.81
CA GLN A 56 -0.17 7.69 9.27
C GLN A 56 -1.33 7.02 10.01
N ASN A 57 -2.56 7.18 9.54
CA ASN A 57 -3.74 6.60 10.19
C ASN A 57 -3.78 5.10 9.91
N LEU A 58 -3.42 4.69 8.69
CA LEU A 58 -3.28 3.28 8.34
C LEU A 58 -2.23 2.58 9.20
N LYS A 59 -1.07 3.22 9.43
CA LYS A 59 -0.01 2.68 10.28
C LYS A 59 -0.45 2.52 11.74
N LYS A 60 -1.11 3.53 12.30
CA LYS A 60 -1.67 3.47 13.67
C LYS A 60 -2.68 2.34 13.84
N GLU A 61 -3.48 2.05 12.82
CA GLU A 61 -4.43 0.94 12.87
C GLU A 61 -3.74 -0.42 12.80
N PHE A 62 -2.67 -0.53 12.01
CA PHE A 62 -1.89 -1.75 11.94
C PHE A 62 -1.18 -2.07 13.28
N GLU A 63 -0.61 -1.06 13.94
CA GLU A 63 0.06 -1.21 15.24
C GLU A 63 -0.88 -1.54 16.40
N LYS A 64 -2.19 -1.27 16.25
CA LYS A 64 -3.22 -1.57 17.25
C LYS A 64 -3.82 -2.97 17.13
N LYS A 65 -3.46 -3.72 16.09
CA LYS A 65 -3.96 -5.07 15.81
C LYS A 65 -2.96 -6.10 16.31
#